data_AF-A0A453HEI3-F1
#
_entry.id   AF-A0A453HEI3-F1
#
_cell.length_a   1.000
_cell.length_b   1.000
_cell.length_c   1.000
_cell.angle_alpha   90.00
_cell.angle_beta   90.00
_cell.angle_gamma   90.00
#
_symmetry.space_group_name_H-M   'P 1'
#
loop_
_entity.id
_entity.type
_entity.pdbx_description
1 polymer ?
#
loop_
_entity_poly.entity_id
_entity_poly.type
_entity_poly.pdbx_seq_one_letter_code
_entity_poly.pdbx_strand_id
1 'polypeptide(L)'
;WINLYLNALDDNGLPVYDREGKTLLDRVEFHESDLLSYCIDNKIELDCIVGCIPQILNPNPEAISKIMTENSSEKFLYSLSNYCALQGFFEDQFGLGLIARAVEEGRAVIKPMGIMIFNIGGRPGQGVCERLFLRRGFHISKLWQTKIMQAADTDISALVEIEQNSPHPFEFFMDLVGDQSVSARTAQAYMKSGGRVSHALSVYSCQLHKPIQVKKLFEILKDGFNEISSSLDLSFDNDSVAAEKMAFLVYLASFLKENKSNPCEPPFGCLNFRNLVAEFMKSYYNIPSTSDNVAVFPSRAVAIEISLRLFSPALAIVDEHLTRHLPKQWLTSSAIEGRADCDRAKDTVLVIEVPRQSDLLIELIRKLKPQVVVTGMAKFEAITSAALVNILSATRDVGS
;
A
#
# COMPACT_ATOMS: atom_id res chain seq x y z
N TRP A 1 -5.63 7.12 35.09
CA TRP A 1 -6.11 8.14 36.04
C TRP A 1 -5.79 7.77 37.49
N ILE A 2 -6.41 6.72 38.05
CA ILE A 2 -6.14 6.29 39.44
C ILE A 2 -4.65 6.03 39.68
N ASN A 3 -3.99 5.26 38.81
CA ASN A 3 -2.55 5.00 38.96
C ASN A 3 -1.71 6.27 38.86
N LEU A 4 -2.05 7.23 38.01
CA LEU A 4 -1.30 8.50 37.93
C LEU A 4 -1.40 9.25 39.24
N TYR A 5 -2.62 9.36 39.78
CA TYR A 5 -2.88 10.02 41.05
C TYR A 5 -2.17 9.33 42.21
N LEU A 6 -2.26 8.00 42.30
CA LEU A 6 -1.60 7.23 43.36
C LEU A 6 -0.08 7.31 43.27
N ASN A 7 0.50 7.35 42.07
CA ASN A 7 1.95 7.53 41.89
C ASN A 7 2.41 8.97 42.10
N ALA A 8 1.49 9.94 42.20
CA ALA A 8 1.82 11.32 42.52
C ALA A 8 1.89 11.57 44.04
N LEU A 9 1.53 10.58 44.86
CA LEU A 9 1.50 10.68 46.32
C LEU A 9 2.52 9.72 46.97
N ASP A 10 3.00 10.08 48.16
CA ASP A 10 3.82 9.21 49.01
C ASP A 10 2.96 8.25 49.86
N ASP A 11 3.61 7.43 50.68
CA ASP A 11 2.94 6.47 51.58
C ASP A 11 1.99 7.13 52.60
N ASN A 12 2.12 8.44 52.83
CA ASN A 12 1.27 9.23 53.73
C ASN A 12 0.16 9.98 52.98
N GLY A 13 0.06 9.83 51.66
CA GLY A 13 -0.90 10.53 50.82
C GLY A 13 -0.53 11.98 50.52
N LEU A 14 0.73 12.39 50.71
CA LEU A 14 1.22 13.73 50.40
C LEU A 14 1.82 13.79 48.98
N PRO A 15 1.69 14.91 48.25
CA PRO A 15 2.27 15.02 46.92
C PRO A 15 3.79 14.85 46.91
N VAL A 16 4.28 14.04 45.98
CA VAL A 16 5.71 13.87 45.72
C VAL A 16 6.17 14.96 44.75
N TYR A 17 7.14 15.76 45.20
CA TYR A 17 7.74 16.82 44.39
C TYR A 17 9.07 16.37 43.80
N ASP A 18 9.29 16.75 42.54
CA ASP A 18 10.58 16.60 41.90
C ASP A 18 11.56 17.74 42.26
N ARG A 19 12.74 17.72 41.63
CA ARG A 19 13.81 18.70 41.84
C ARG A 19 13.44 20.12 41.41
N GLU A 20 12.41 20.28 40.58
CA GLU A 20 11.89 21.56 40.11
C GLU A 20 10.69 22.05 40.96
N GLY A 21 10.34 21.30 42.01
CA GLY A 21 9.19 21.62 42.87
C GLY A 21 7.84 21.36 42.20
N LYS A 22 7.80 20.51 41.16
CA LYS A 22 6.56 20.10 40.49
C LYS A 22 6.18 18.68 40.87
N THR A 23 4.88 18.42 40.89
CA THR A 23 4.33 17.07 41.07
C THR A 23 4.18 16.38 39.71
N LEU A 24 3.97 15.07 39.74
CA LEU A 24 3.60 14.31 38.54
C LEU A 24 2.30 14.84 37.89
N LEU A 25 1.35 15.34 38.70
CA LEU A 25 0.09 15.90 38.20
C LEU A 25 0.30 17.22 37.46
N ASP A 26 1.31 18.02 37.85
CA ASP A 26 1.64 19.28 37.17
C ASP A 26 2.31 19.06 35.81
N ARG A 27 2.70 17.82 35.49
CA ARG A 27 3.41 17.44 34.27
C ARG A 27 2.55 16.65 33.29
N VAL A 28 1.29 16.39 33.62
CA VAL A 28 0.37 15.64 32.77
C VAL A 28 -0.83 16.49 32.43
N GLU A 29 -1.10 16.61 31.14
CA GLU A 29 -2.29 17.24 30.61
C GLU A 29 -3.18 16.20 29.95
N PHE A 30 -4.47 16.48 29.95
CA PHE A 30 -5.46 15.59 29.37
C PHE A 30 -6.37 16.37 28.46
N HIS A 31 -6.51 15.83 27.26
CA HIS A 31 -7.28 16.44 26.18
C HIS A 31 -8.19 15.38 25.59
N GLU A 32 -9.44 15.75 25.36
CA GLU A 32 -10.32 14.98 24.49
C GLU A 32 -9.94 15.31 23.05
N SER A 33 -9.61 14.28 22.26
CA SER A 33 -9.06 14.46 20.92
C SER A 33 -9.46 13.27 20.05
N ASP A 34 -9.63 13.55 18.75
CA ASP A 34 -9.68 12.51 17.74
C ASP A 34 -8.25 12.15 17.35
N LEU A 35 -7.73 11.08 17.95
CA LEU A 35 -6.32 10.69 17.85
C LEU A 35 -5.41 11.89 18.15
N LEU A 36 -4.58 12.32 17.21
CA LEU A 36 -3.57 13.36 17.40
C LEU A 36 -4.02 14.73 16.88
N SER A 37 -5.31 14.91 16.56
CA SER A 37 -5.85 16.18 16.05
C SER A 37 -5.54 17.36 16.97
N TYR A 38 -5.68 17.21 18.29
CA TYR A 38 -5.32 18.26 19.25
C TYR A 38 -3.87 18.73 19.09
N CYS A 39 -2.92 17.80 18.90
CA CYS A 39 -1.51 18.15 18.71
C CYS A 39 -1.28 18.83 17.35
N ILE A 40 -1.97 18.38 16.29
CA ILE A 40 -1.90 18.95 14.95
C ILE A 40 -2.40 20.41 14.97
N ASP A 41 -3.60 20.63 15.51
CA ASP A 41 -4.28 21.93 15.50
C ASP A 41 -3.51 22.97 16.34
N ASN A 42 -2.94 22.53 17.47
CA ASN A 42 -2.15 23.37 18.36
C ASN A 42 -0.65 23.42 17.98
N LYS A 43 -0.24 22.78 16.87
CA LYS A 43 1.14 22.73 16.39
C LYS A 43 2.14 22.24 17.44
N ILE A 44 1.73 21.25 18.23
CA ILE A 44 2.55 20.62 19.25
C ILE A 44 3.46 19.59 18.57
N GLU A 45 4.76 19.76 18.73
CA GLU A 45 5.73 18.76 18.30
C GLU A 45 6.09 17.80 19.45
N LEU A 46 6.08 16.51 19.15
CA LEU A 46 6.28 15.44 20.14
C LEU A 46 7.63 14.75 19.95
N ASP A 47 8.33 14.48 21.06
CA ASP A 47 9.54 13.65 21.06
C ASP A 47 9.21 12.15 21.08
N CYS A 48 8.08 11.79 21.71
CA CYS A 48 7.64 10.41 21.84
C CYS A 48 6.11 10.32 21.75
N ILE A 49 5.61 9.33 21.02
CA ILE A 49 4.19 9.00 20.95
C ILE A 49 4.04 7.55 21.40
N VAL A 50 3.22 7.30 22.41
CA VAL A 50 2.95 5.94 22.89
C VAL A 50 1.47 5.66 22.71
N GLY A 51 1.13 4.63 21.93
CA GLY A 51 -0.24 4.30 21.58
C GLY A 51 -0.57 2.83 21.78
N CYS A 52 -1.64 2.56 22.53
CA CYS A 52 -2.33 1.27 22.49
C CYS A 52 -3.68 1.51 21.82
N ILE A 53 -3.69 1.45 20.49
CA ILE A 53 -4.86 1.82 19.69
C ILE A 53 -5.67 0.55 19.41
N PRO A 54 -6.99 0.57 19.66
CA PRO A 54 -7.82 -0.60 19.43
C PRO A 54 -7.82 -0.98 17.95
N GLN A 55 -7.70 -2.27 17.69
CA GLN A 55 -7.94 -2.84 16.37
C GLN A 55 -9.42 -3.10 16.24
N ILE A 56 -10.08 -2.34 15.39
CA ILE A 56 -11.50 -2.53 15.16
C ILE A 56 -11.70 -2.79 13.68
N LEU A 57 -12.23 -3.97 13.40
CA LEU A 57 -12.48 -4.46 12.05
C LEU A 57 -13.53 -3.56 11.40
N ASN A 58 -13.32 -3.20 10.15
CA ASN A 58 -14.35 -2.55 9.35
C ASN A 58 -15.49 -3.55 9.13
N PRO A 59 -16.68 -3.35 9.73
CA PRO A 59 -17.86 -3.97 9.23
C PRO A 59 -18.33 -3.04 8.09
N ASN A 60 -17.91 -3.22 6.82
CA ASN A 60 -18.74 -2.74 5.68
C ASN A 60 -19.46 -3.86 4.94
N PRO A 61 -20.74 -4.04 5.32
CA PRO A 61 -21.51 -5.15 4.92
C PRO A 61 -22.19 -5.27 3.51
N GLU A 62 -21.64 -4.97 2.33
CA GLU A 62 -22.01 -5.87 1.19
C GLU A 62 -21.63 -7.34 1.56
N ALA A 63 -20.87 -7.47 2.66
CA ALA A 63 -20.76 -8.59 3.60
C ALA A 63 -21.67 -8.58 4.92
N ILE A 64 -22.81 -7.83 5.06
CA ILE A 64 -23.74 -7.57 6.26
C ILE A 64 -25.00 -7.02 5.58
N SER A 65 -25.59 -7.82 4.70
CA SER A 65 -27.04 -7.82 4.55
C SER A 65 -27.69 -8.80 5.54
N LYS A 66 -26.88 -9.53 6.33
CA LYS A 66 -27.25 -10.70 7.14
C LYS A 66 -26.89 -10.62 8.63
N ILE A 67 -26.79 -9.44 9.25
CA ILE A 67 -26.99 -9.33 10.72
C ILE A 67 -28.49 -9.16 10.94
N MET A 68 -29.28 -10.14 10.48
CA MET A 68 -30.71 -10.17 10.71
C MET A 68 -30.96 -11.03 11.94
N THR A 69 -30.83 -10.46 13.13
CA THR A 69 -31.83 -10.52 14.21
C THR A 69 -31.30 -9.86 15.50
N GLU A 70 -31.95 -8.76 15.85
CA GLU A 70 -32.20 -8.25 17.21
C GLU A 70 -31.18 -7.31 17.90
N ASN A 71 -31.63 -6.05 18.01
CA ASN A 71 -31.37 -5.03 19.04
C ASN A 71 -29.94 -4.48 19.23
N SER A 72 -29.54 -3.55 18.36
CA SER A 72 -28.36 -2.69 18.57
C SER A 72 -28.75 -1.21 18.69
N SER A 73 -28.54 -0.65 19.88
CA SER A 73 -28.91 0.67 20.41
C SER A 73 -28.07 1.85 19.85
N GLU A 74 -28.21 3.06 20.41
CA GLU A 74 -27.39 4.27 20.17
C GLU A 74 -25.86 4.02 20.25
N LYS A 75 -25.44 2.89 20.84
CA LYS A 75 -24.07 2.37 20.83
C LYS A 75 -23.60 1.79 19.49
N PHE A 76 -24.49 1.33 18.61
CA PHE A 76 -24.18 1.01 17.22
C PHE A 76 -23.71 2.26 16.45
N LEU A 77 -24.21 3.43 16.85
CA LEU A 77 -23.90 4.74 16.30
C LEU A 77 -22.52 5.31 16.73
N TYR A 78 -21.77 4.63 17.62
CA TYR A 78 -20.35 4.90 17.94
C TYR A 78 -19.37 3.92 17.24
N SER A 79 -19.83 2.72 16.86
CA SER A 79 -19.18 1.87 15.84
C SER A 79 -19.13 2.52 14.44
N LEU A 80 -19.70 3.71 14.30
CA LEU A 80 -19.83 4.56 13.12
C LEU A 80 -18.94 5.82 13.18
N SER A 81 -18.31 6.16 14.32
CA SER A 81 -17.80 7.53 14.51
C SER A 81 -16.29 7.72 14.38
N ASN A 82 -15.51 6.73 13.92
CA ASN A 82 -14.10 7.00 13.58
C ASN A 82 -13.44 6.03 12.59
N TYR A 83 -14.17 5.57 11.57
CA TYR A 83 -13.60 4.81 10.46
C TYR A 83 -13.50 5.71 9.24
N CYS A 84 -12.28 5.98 8.76
CA CYS A 84 -12.04 6.79 7.57
C CYS A 84 -12.79 6.18 6.37
N ALA A 85 -13.98 6.71 6.12
CA ALA A 85 -14.81 6.36 5.00
C ALA A 85 -14.01 6.49 3.69
N LEU A 86 -14.03 5.42 2.89
CA LEU A 86 -13.66 5.39 1.47
C LEU A 86 -12.16 5.43 1.12
N GLN A 87 -11.28 4.87 1.94
CA GLN A 87 -9.94 4.53 1.47
C GLN A 87 -9.85 3.01 1.26
N GLY A 88 -9.88 2.55 0.02
CA GLY A 88 -9.86 1.13 -0.35
C GLY A 88 -8.52 0.43 -0.10
N PHE A 89 -7.90 0.62 1.07
CA PHE A 89 -6.62 0.02 1.41
C PHE A 89 -6.78 -1.36 2.07
N PHE A 90 -5.77 -2.20 1.88
CA PHE A 90 -5.72 -3.56 2.39
C PHE A 90 -5.82 -3.59 3.92
N GLU A 91 -5.14 -2.68 4.62
CA GLU A 91 -5.05 -2.63 6.09
C GLU A 91 -6.37 -2.31 6.79
N ASP A 92 -7.25 -1.54 6.14
CA ASP A 92 -8.57 -1.18 6.68
C ASP A 92 -9.49 -2.42 6.78
N GLN A 93 -9.27 -3.41 5.92
CA GLN A 93 -10.01 -4.68 5.92
C GLN A 93 -9.63 -5.58 7.11
N PHE A 94 -8.45 -5.36 7.71
CA PHE A 94 -7.95 -6.17 8.82
C PHE A 94 -7.97 -5.44 10.17
N GLY A 95 -8.71 -4.33 10.25
CA GLY A 95 -8.89 -3.56 11.49
C GLY A 95 -7.67 -2.75 11.93
N LEU A 96 -6.78 -2.43 10.99
CA LEU A 96 -5.59 -1.62 11.24
C LEU A 96 -5.76 -0.15 10.84
N GLY A 97 -6.92 0.26 10.32
CA GLY A 97 -7.15 1.62 9.79
C GLY A 97 -6.94 2.73 10.82
N LEU A 98 -7.39 2.54 12.06
CA LEU A 98 -7.14 3.51 13.14
C LEU A 98 -5.65 3.66 13.47
N ILE A 99 -4.90 2.56 13.46
CA ILE A 99 -3.45 2.58 13.68
C ILE A 99 -2.76 3.27 12.51
N ALA A 100 -3.15 2.95 11.28
CA ALA A 100 -2.65 3.60 10.06
C ALA A 100 -2.82 5.12 10.12
N ARG A 101 -4.02 5.60 10.47
CA ARG A 101 -4.31 7.03 10.65
C ARG A 101 -3.45 7.64 11.75
N ALA A 102 -3.34 6.99 12.90
CA ALA A 102 -2.51 7.49 14.00
C ALA A 102 -1.01 7.56 13.65
N VAL A 103 -0.52 6.65 12.81
CA VAL A 103 0.84 6.69 12.27
C VAL A 103 1.03 7.87 11.31
N GLU A 104 0.06 8.12 10.44
CA GLU A 104 0.08 9.22 9.47
C GLU A 104 -0.02 10.60 10.15
N GLU A 105 -0.90 10.74 11.13
CA GLU A 105 -1.00 11.92 11.99
C GLU A 105 0.26 12.07 12.85
N GLY A 106 0.76 10.95 13.39
CA GLY A 106 1.97 10.89 14.18
C GLY A 106 3.20 11.40 13.44
N ARG A 107 3.36 11.03 12.17
CA ARG A 107 4.40 11.58 11.28
C ARG A 107 4.35 13.12 11.21
N ALA A 108 3.16 13.71 11.25
CA ALA A 108 2.99 15.16 11.15
C ALA A 108 3.46 15.90 12.41
N VAL A 109 3.27 15.31 13.60
CA VAL A 109 3.57 15.94 14.89
C VAL A 109 4.87 15.46 15.54
N ILE A 110 5.37 14.27 15.21
CA ILE A 110 6.61 13.75 15.79
C ILE A 110 7.81 14.56 15.28
N LYS A 111 8.76 14.90 16.14
CA LYS A 111 10.03 15.50 15.71
C LYS A 111 10.82 14.55 14.81
N PRO A 112 11.75 15.04 13.97
CA PRO A 112 12.52 14.18 13.07
C PRO A 112 13.21 12.98 13.74
N MET A 113 13.65 13.14 14.99
CA MET A 113 14.31 12.08 15.76
C MET A 113 13.43 11.46 16.84
N GLY A 114 12.13 11.79 16.85
CA GLY A 114 11.20 11.22 17.80
C GLY A 114 10.86 9.77 17.49
N ILE A 115 10.23 9.12 18.47
CA ILE A 115 9.93 7.69 18.43
C ILE A 115 8.43 7.51 18.64
N MET A 116 7.84 6.59 17.88
CA MET A 116 6.47 6.13 18.11
C MET A 116 6.50 4.69 18.62
N ILE A 117 5.83 4.42 19.73
CA ILE A 117 5.74 3.09 20.32
C ILE A 117 4.30 2.63 20.24
N PHE A 118 4.04 1.57 19.48
CA PHE A 118 2.71 1.02 19.31
C PHE A 118 2.61 -0.42 19.80
N ASN A 119 1.57 -0.67 20.59
CA ASN A 119 1.15 -2.01 20.95
C ASN A 119 0.09 -2.51 19.96
N ILE A 120 0.32 -3.67 19.35
CA ILE A 120 -0.48 -4.17 18.22
C ILE A 120 -0.80 -5.65 18.42
N GLY A 121 -2.08 -5.99 18.28
CA GLY A 121 -2.54 -7.37 18.21
C GLY A 121 -2.11 -8.02 16.89
N GLY A 122 -1.52 -9.21 16.97
CA GLY A 122 -0.96 -9.93 15.83
C GLY A 122 -1.97 -10.76 15.04
N ARG A 123 -3.29 -10.61 15.27
CA ARG A 123 -4.32 -11.38 14.52
C ARG A 123 -4.21 -11.19 13.00
N PRO A 124 -3.99 -9.96 12.46
CA PRO A 124 -3.77 -9.75 11.02
C PRO A 124 -2.52 -10.44 10.47
N GLY A 125 -1.65 -10.95 11.34
CA GLY A 125 -0.38 -11.55 10.99
C GLY A 125 0.78 -10.57 11.04
N GLN A 126 1.93 -11.08 11.45
CA GLN A 126 3.10 -10.25 11.73
C GLN A 126 3.52 -9.41 10.51
N GLY A 127 3.58 -10.02 9.33
CA GLY A 127 3.98 -9.31 8.11
C GLY A 127 3.04 -8.15 7.74
N VAL A 128 1.75 -8.28 8.00
CA VAL A 128 0.76 -7.20 7.75
C VAL A 128 0.97 -6.06 8.75
N CYS A 129 1.14 -6.39 10.04
CA CYS A 129 1.40 -5.39 11.07
C CYS A 129 2.70 -4.61 10.82
N GLU A 130 3.77 -5.29 10.42
CA GLU A 130 5.06 -4.64 10.11
C GLU A 130 4.95 -3.78 8.84
N ARG A 131 4.32 -4.31 7.78
CA ARG A 131 4.15 -3.59 6.52
C ARG A 131 3.39 -2.28 6.67
N LEU A 132 2.44 -2.19 7.60
CA LEU A 132 1.70 -0.96 7.91
C LEU A 132 2.62 0.24 8.17
N PHE A 133 3.71 0.03 8.92
CA PHE A 133 4.68 1.08 9.25
C PHE A 133 5.69 1.29 8.13
N LEU A 134 6.24 0.20 7.60
CA LEU A 134 7.27 0.24 6.56
C LEU A 134 6.80 1.04 5.35
N ARG A 135 5.59 0.76 4.86
CA ARG A 135 5.03 1.47 3.70
C ARG A 135 4.79 2.96 3.95
N ARG A 136 4.70 3.39 5.22
CA ARG A 136 4.49 4.79 5.62
C ARG A 136 5.81 5.53 5.86
N GLY A 137 6.94 4.90 5.57
CA GLY A 137 8.27 5.52 5.65
C GLY A 137 8.92 5.40 7.03
N PHE A 138 8.44 4.47 7.86
CA PHE A 138 9.03 4.18 9.17
C PHE A 138 9.97 2.98 9.10
N HIS A 139 11.09 3.09 9.80
CA HIS A 139 11.87 1.94 10.25
C HIS A 139 11.26 1.44 11.56
N ILE A 140 11.18 0.12 11.71
CA ILE A 140 10.59 -0.51 12.90
C ILE A 140 11.59 -1.43 13.59
N SER A 141 11.50 -1.48 14.90
CA SER A 141 12.18 -2.45 15.76
C SER A 141 11.16 -3.06 16.69
N LYS A 142 11.08 -4.39 16.71
CA LYS A 142 10.22 -5.11 17.64
C LYS A 142 10.87 -5.09 19.02
N LEU A 143 10.27 -4.35 19.95
CA LEU A 143 10.78 -4.21 21.31
C LEU A 143 10.41 -5.42 22.17
N TRP A 144 9.21 -5.95 21.94
CA TRP A 144 8.66 -7.03 22.73
C TRP A 144 7.56 -7.77 21.97
N GLN A 145 7.39 -9.05 22.26
CA GLN A 145 6.28 -9.85 21.76
C GLN A 145 5.93 -10.93 22.78
N THR A 146 4.64 -11.20 22.92
CA THR A 146 4.12 -12.37 23.62
C THR A 146 2.93 -12.96 22.87
N LYS A 147 2.41 -14.09 23.36
CA LYS A 147 1.07 -14.57 23.00
C LYS A 147 0.15 -14.36 24.19
N ILE A 148 -1.06 -13.87 23.92
CA ILE A 148 -2.09 -13.66 24.94
C ILE A 148 -3.29 -14.54 24.62
N MET A 149 -3.88 -15.11 25.67
CA MET A 149 -5.10 -15.90 25.51
C MET A 149 -6.22 -15.02 24.98
N GLN A 150 -6.94 -15.52 23.98
CA GLN A 150 -8.15 -14.90 23.50
C GLN A 150 -9.18 -14.93 24.63
N ALA A 151 -9.78 -13.79 24.94
CA ALA A 151 -10.85 -13.74 25.91
C ALA A 151 -12.02 -14.60 25.41
N ALA A 152 -12.62 -15.37 26.31
CA ALA A 152 -13.62 -16.38 25.95
C ALA A 152 -14.90 -15.80 25.32
N ASP A 153 -15.15 -14.51 25.56
CA ASP A 153 -16.27 -13.72 25.06
C ASP A 153 -15.96 -12.98 23.74
N THR A 154 -14.72 -13.05 23.24
CA THR A 154 -14.40 -12.39 21.97
C THR A 154 -14.94 -13.18 20.80
N ASP A 155 -15.88 -12.58 20.08
CA ASP A 155 -16.34 -13.12 18.81
C ASP A 155 -15.30 -12.89 17.70
N ILE A 156 -14.91 -13.98 17.04
CA ILE A 156 -14.00 -13.99 15.88
C ILE A 156 -14.72 -14.36 14.57
N SER A 157 -16.06 -14.41 14.57
CA SER A 157 -16.88 -14.73 13.39
C SER A 157 -16.61 -13.80 12.20
N ALA A 158 -16.44 -12.51 12.46
CA ALA A 158 -16.10 -11.53 11.42
C ALA A 158 -14.77 -11.85 10.71
N LEU A 159 -13.78 -12.38 11.45
CA LEU A 159 -12.49 -12.78 10.88
C LEU A 159 -12.63 -14.02 9.99
N VAL A 160 -13.48 -14.96 10.39
CA VAL A 160 -13.82 -16.15 9.59
C VAL A 160 -14.48 -15.76 8.26
N GLU A 161 -15.38 -14.79 8.29
CA GLU A 161 -16.05 -14.30 7.08
C GLU A 161 -15.08 -13.59 6.13
N ILE A 162 -14.13 -12.80 6.67
CA ILE A 162 -13.08 -12.19 5.86
C ILE A 162 -12.21 -13.26 5.18
N GLU A 163 -11.80 -14.33 5.89
CA GLU A 163 -11.03 -15.44 5.29
C GLU A 163 -11.77 -16.21 4.19
N GLN A 164 -13.11 -16.15 4.16
CA GLN A 164 -13.88 -16.80 3.09
C GLN A 164 -13.83 -16.00 1.79
N ASN A 165 -13.72 -14.68 1.90
CA ASN A 165 -13.78 -13.74 0.78
C ASN A 165 -12.41 -13.17 0.40
N SER A 166 -11.36 -13.47 1.18
CA SER A 166 -9.99 -12.97 1.00
C SER A 166 -8.98 -14.12 1.13
N PRO A 167 -7.90 -14.13 0.32
CA PRO A 167 -6.83 -15.12 0.44
C PRO A 167 -5.94 -14.92 1.69
N HIS A 168 -6.17 -13.87 2.48
CA HIS A 168 -5.35 -13.55 3.64
C HIS A 168 -5.69 -14.41 4.87
N PRO A 169 -4.75 -15.20 5.42
CA PRO A 169 -4.97 -15.96 6.65
C PRO A 169 -4.72 -15.09 7.90
N PHE A 170 -5.65 -15.11 8.85
CA PHE A 170 -5.37 -14.57 10.19
C PHE A 170 -4.53 -15.55 11.00
N GLU A 171 -3.80 -15.03 11.98
CA GLU A 171 -2.87 -15.81 12.82
C GLU A 171 -3.41 -15.98 14.24
N PHE A 172 -3.79 -17.23 14.57
CA PHE A 172 -4.10 -17.69 15.92
C PHE A 172 -3.21 -18.85 16.31
N PHE A 173 -3.10 -19.15 17.60
CA PHE A 173 -2.34 -20.29 18.11
C PHE A 173 -3.22 -21.11 19.05
N MET A 174 -3.05 -22.43 19.08
CA MET A 174 -3.85 -23.32 19.93
C MET A 174 -3.38 -23.37 21.40
N ASP A 175 -2.25 -22.74 21.70
CA ASP A 175 -1.68 -22.58 23.04
C ASP A 175 -0.82 -21.29 23.09
N LEU A 176 -0.05 -21.10 24.16
CA LEU A 176 0.86 -19.96 24.34
C LEU A 176 2.31 -20.22 23.89
N VAL A 177 2.65 -21.46 23.52
CA VAL A 177 4.04 -21.89 23.29
C VAL A 177 4.29 -22.23 21.83
N GLY A 178 3.38 -22.94 21.19
CA GLY A 178 3.44 -23.40 19.81
C GLY A 178 3.52 -22.27 18.80
N ASP A 179 4.44 -22.39 17.85
CA ASP A 179 4.74 -21.36 16.86
C ASP A 179 3.99 -21.54 15.54
N GLN A 180 3.28 -22.65 15.40
CA GLN A 180 2.45 -22.89 14.23
C GLN A 180 1.12 -22.15 14.39
N SER A 181 0.91 -21.15 13.53
CA SER A 181 -0.37 -20.45 13.47
C SER A 181 -1.44 -21.30 12.79
N VAL A 182 -2.70 -21.03 13.15
CA VAL A 182 -3.90 -21.58 12.54
C VAL A 182 -4.80 -20.42 12.08
N SER A 183 -5.59 -20.68 11.05
CA SER A 183 -6.55 -19.72 10.49
C SER A 183 -7.67 -19.37 11.47
N ALA A 184 -8.37 -18.26 11.23
CA ALA A 184 -9.56 -17.89 11.99
C ALA A 184 -10.63 -18.99 11.95
N ARG A 185 -10.81 -19.65 10.79
CA ARG A 185 -11.73 -20.80 10.63
C ARG A 185 -11.40 -21.95 11.59
N THR A 186 -10.13 -22.33 11.64
CA THR A 186 -9.65 -23.43 12.50
C THR A 186 -9.77 -23.02 13.97
N ALA A 187 -9.36 -21.80 14.30
CA ALA A 187 -9.49 -21.24 15.64
C ALA A 187 -10.94 -21.26 16.14
N GLN A 188 -11.89 -20.83 15.31
CA GLN A 188 -13.31 -20.81 15.69
C GLN A 188 -13.86 -22.22 15.92
N ALA A 189 -13.51 -23.19 15.06
CA ALA A 189 -13.92 -24.58 15.23
C ALA A 189 -13.35 -25.20 16.51
N TYR A 190 -12.08 -24.89 16.83
CA TYR A 190 -11.43 -25.35 18.05
C TYR A 190 -12.06 -24.74 19.30
N MET A 191 -12.34 -23.42 19.30
CA MET A 191 -13.03 -22.73 20.40
C MET A 191 -14.42 -23.31 20.65
N LYS A 192 -15.21 -23.56 19.60
CA LYS A 192 -16.54 -24.18 19.70
C LYS A 192 -16.49 -25.61 20.28
N SER A 193 -15.35 -26.27 20.18
CA SER A 193 -15.11 -27.61 20.75
C SER A 193 -14.59 -27.58 22.19
N GLY A 194 -14.56 -26.40 22.84
CA GLY A 194 -14.04 -26.20 24.20
C GLY A 194 -12.54 -25.92 24.28
N GLY A 195 -11.85 -25.84 23.13
CA GLY A 195 -10.46 -25.39 23.05
C GLY A 195 -10.31 -23.91 23.38
N ARG A 196 -9.09 -23.48 23.69
CA ARG A 196 -8.76 -22.06 23.86
C ARG A 196 -7.69 -21.68 22.85
N VAL A 197 -7.79 -20.49 22.30
CA VAL A 197 -6.80 -19.97 21.35
C VAL A 197 -6.10 -18.76 21.94
N SER A 198 -4.91 -18.49 21.44
CA SER A 198 -4.14 -17.28 21.74
C SER A 198 -3.83 -16.53 20.44
N HIS A 199 -3.41 -15.28 20.57
CA HIS A 199 -2.88 -14.48 19.46
C HIS A 199 -1.64 -13.72 19.91
N ALA A 200 -0.78 -13.36 18.96
CA ALA A 200 0.40 -12.56 19.27
C ALA A 200 -0.01 -11.14 19.71
N LEU A 201 0.80 -10.54 20.57
CA LEU A 201 0.77 -9.14 20.94
C LEU A 201 2.20 -8.62 20.83
N SER A 202 2.42 -7.61 20.00
CA SER A 202 3.74 -7.08 19.68
C SER A 202 3.82 -5.59 19.98
N VAL A 203 4.95 -5.17 20.53
CA VAL A 203 5.27 -3.75 20.74
C VAL A 203 6.36 -3.37 19.75
N TYR A 204 6.07 -2.40 18.90
CA TYR A 204 6.99 -1.87 17.90
C TYR A 204 7.43 -0.46 18.27
N SER A 205 8.74 -0.22 18.22
CA SER A 205 9.33 1.10 18.12
C SER A 205 9.41 1.48 16.65
N CYS A 206 8.90 2.65 16.30
CA CYS A 206 8.82 3.15 14.94
C CYS A 206 9.51 4.52 14.87
N GLN A 207 10.49 4.64 14.00
CA GLN A 207 11.21 5.89 13.73
C GLN A 207 11.12 6.21 12.25
N LEU A 208 11.12 7.50 11.90
CA LEU A 208 11.16 7.88 10.49
C LEU A 208 12.47 7.41 9.87
N HIS A 209 12.41 6.66 8.77
CA HIS A 209 13.60 6.04 8.18
C HIS A 209 14.58 7.11 7.63
N LYS A 210 14.05 8.10 6.91
CA LYS A 210 14.77 9.31 6.44
C LYS A 210 13.98 10.55 6.85
N PRO A 211 14.10 11.01 8.12
CA PRO A 211 13.14 11.93 8.72
C PRO A 211 12.94 13.23 7.94
N ILE A 212 14.04 13.85 7.49
CA ILE A 212 14.00 15.12 6.77
C ILE A 212 13.30 14.94 5.41
N GLN A 213 13.68 13.90 4.66
CA GLN A 213 13.12 13.61 3.35
C GLN A 213 11.66 13.19 3.43
N VAL A 214 11.31 12.32 4.39
CA VAL A 214 9.93 11.85 4.60
C VAL A 214 9.03 13.04 4.99
N LYS A 215 9.46 13.87 5.95
CA LYS A 215 8.68 15.07 6.31
C LYS A 215 8.51 16.01 5.12
N LYS A 216 9.59 16.32 4.40
CA LYS A 216 9.54 17.18 3.22
C LYS A 216 8.60 16.64 2.14
N LEU A 217 8.65 15.33 1.87
CA LEU A 217 7.76 14.68 0.92
C LEU A 217 6.29 14.88 1.30
N PHE A 218 5.93 14.56 2.54
CA PHE A 218 4.54 14.67 2.95
C PHE A 218 4.06 16.12 3.15
N GLU A 219 4.96 17.08 3.39
CA GLU A 219 4.62 18.50 3.27
C GLU A 219 4.30 18.91 1.82
N ILE A 220 5.05 18.41 0.85
CA ILE A 220 4.76 18.66 -0.57
C ILE A 220 3.40 18.07 -0.95
N LEU A 221 3.10 16.85 -0.50
CA LEU A 221 1.88 16.12 -0.88
C LEU A 221 0.59 16.68 -0.27
N LYS A 222 0.65 17.40 0.87
CA LYS A 222 -0.52 18.06 1.49
C LYS A 222 -1.23 19.02 0.54
N ASP A 223 -0.49 19.66 -0.36
CA ASP A 223 -0.99 20.68 -1.28
C ASP A 223 -1.29 20.09 -2.66
N GLY A 224 -2.39 19.33 -2.77
CA GLY A 224 -2.93 18.88 -4.07
C GLY A 224 -2.69 17.42 -4.44
N PHE A 225 -2.09 16.61 -3.56
CA PHE A 225 -1.82 15.19 -3.81
C PHE A 225 -2.33 14.26 -2.68
N ASN A 226 -3.43 14.64 -2.02
CA ASN A 226 -3.97 13.90 -0.86
C ASN A 226 -4.28 12.42 -1.17
N GLU A 227 -4.76 12.11 -2.38
CA GLU A 227 -5.04 10.73 -2.83
C GLU A 227 -3.75 9.89 -3.01
N ILE A 228 -2.62 10.54 -3.31
CA ILE A 228 -1.32 9.87 -3.46
C ILE A 228 -0.70 9.58 -2.09
N SER A 229 -0.89 10.48 -1.11
CA SER A 229 -0.29 10.37 0.22
C SER A 229 -0.56 9.02 0.90
N SER A 230 -1.78 8.50 0.79
CA SER A 230 -2.19 7.23 1.42
C SER A 230 -1.86 5.99 0.56
N SER A 231 -1.71 6.15 -0.75
CA SER A 231 -1.38 5.05 -1.67
C SER A 231 0.11 4.82 -1.86
N LEU A 232 0.95 5.77 -1.46
CA LEU A 232 2.40 5.66 -1.56
C LEU A 232 2.94 4.52 -0.67
N ASP A 233 3.76 3.66 -1.25
CA ASP A 233 4.47 2.59 -0.53
C ASP A 233 5.95 2.97 -0.45
N LEU A 234 6.39 3.36 0.75
CA LEU A 234 7.77 3.73 1.07
C LEU A 234 8.56 2.58 1.69
N SER A 235 8.11 1.33 1.51
CA SER A 235 8.92 0.17 1.88
C SER A 235 10.08 -0.03 0.90
N PHE A 236 11.22 -0.46 1.43
CA PHE A 236 12.43 -0.72 0.64
C PHE A 236 12.94 -2.12 0.95
N ASP A 237 13.09 -2.95 -0.08
CA ASP A 237 13.70 -4.28 0.07
C ASP A 237 15.20 -4.19 0.40
N ASN A 238 15.84 -3.11 -0.07
CA ASN A 238 17.25 -2.83 0.16
C ASN A 238 17.43 -1.40 0.70
N ASP A 239 17.88 -1.31 1.95
CA ASP A 239 18.04 -0.03 2.64
C ASP A 239 19.15 0.85 2.05
N SER A 240 20.16 0.25 1.41
CA SER A 240 21.29 0.99 0.82
C SER A 240 20.87 1.98 -0.27
N VAL A 241 19.74 1.72 -0.93
CA VAL A 241 19.19 2.56 -2.00
C VAL A 241 18.03 3.44 -1.54
N ALA A 242 17.59 3.30 -0.28
CA ALA A 242 16.45 4.06 0.25
C ALA A 242 16.71 5.57 0.22
N ALA A 243 17.95 5.99 0.49
CA ALA A 243 18.33 7.41 0.45
C ALA A 243 18.17 8.02 -0.95
N GLU A 244 18.63 7.32 -1.99
CA GLU A 244 18.55 7.77 -3.38
C GLU A 244 17.09 7.80 -3.86
N LYS A 245 16.33 6.73 -3.59
CA LYS A 245 14.89 6.68 -3.92
C LYS A 245 14.11 7.79 -3.22
N MET A 246 14.35 8.02 -1.93
CA MET A 246 13.70 9.10 -1.20
C MET A 246 14.08 10.47 -1.74
N ALA A 247 15.36 10.69 -2.08
CA ALA A 247 15.81 11.95 -2.68
C ALA A 247 15.14 12.19 -4.05
N PHE A 248 15.09 11.16 -4.90
CA PHE A 248 14.39 11.21 -6.18
C PHE A 248 12.90 11.50 -6.01
N LEU A 249 12.21 10.81 -5.09
CA LEU A 249 10.78 11.02 -4.83
C LEU A 249 10.48 12.44 -4.33
N VAL A 250 11.29 12.96 -3.41
CA VAL A 250 11.17 14.34 -2.93
C VAL A 250 11.39 15.33 -4.08
N TYR A 251 12.41 15.12 -4.89
CA TYR A 251 12.68 15.98 -6.04
C TYR A 251 11.56 15.93 -7.07
N LEU A 252 11.07 14.73 -7.40
CA LEU A 252 9.94 14.53 -8.32
C LEU A 252 8.68 15.24 -7.80
N ALA A 253 8.36 15.08 -6.53
CA ALA A 253 7.21 15.75 -5.92
C ALA A 253 7.35 17.28 -5.96
N SER A 254 8.54 17.80 -5.62
CA SER A 254 8.85 19.23 -5.75
C SER A 254 8.73 19.71 -7.19
N PHE A 255 9.30 18.98 -8.14
CA PHE A 255 9.27 19.30 -9.56
C PHE A 255 7.83 19.39 -10.07
N LEU A 256 6.98 18.44 -9.72
CA LEU A 256 5.56 18.42 -10.11
C LEU A 256 4.75 19.53 -9.43
N LYS A 257 5.11 19.93 -8.22
CA LYS A 257 4.45 21.04 -7.49
C LYS A 257 4.84 22.41 -8.05
N GLU A 258 6.12 22.61 -8.36
CA GLU A 258 6.68 23.90 -8.80
C GLU A 258 6.47 24.16 -10.29
N ASN A 259 6.59 23.13 -11.13
CA ASN A 259 6.40 23.26 -12.58
C ASN A 259 4.92 23.08 -12.94
N LYS A 260 4.24 24.22 -13.18
CA LYS A 260 2.91 24.23 -13.83
C LYS A 260 2.95 23.71 -15.27
N SER A 261 4.13 23.55 -15.86
CA SER A 261 4.32 22.97 -17.18
C SER A 261 4.00 21.47 -17.16
N ASN A 262 3.27 21.02 -18.18
CA ASN A 262 2.90 19.61 -18.32
C ASN A 262 4.18 18.78 -18.52
N PRO A 263 4.49 17.77 -17.68
CA PRO A 263 5.63 16.88 -17.89
C PRO A 263 5.64 16.23 -19.29
N CYS A 264 4.47 16.11 -19.91
CA CYS A 264 4.25 15.57 -21.25
C CYS A 264 4.31 16.64 -22.36
N GLU A 265 5.08 17.72 -22.17
CA GLU A 265 5.30 18.74 -23.19
C GLU A 265 5.78 18.13 -24.53
N PRO A 266 5.14 18.47 -25.67
CA PRO A 266 5.57 17.95 -26.97
C PRO A 266 7.02 18.35 -27.31
N PRO A 267 7.79 17.53 -28.05
CA PRO A 267 7.35 16.26 -28.66
C PRO A 267 7.52 15.01 -27.79
N PHE A 268 8.40 15.02 -26.78
CA PHE A 268 8.78 13.82 -26.01
C PHE A 268 8.66 13.97 -24.48
N GLY A 269 8.18 15.12 -24.01
CA GLY A 269 8.17 15.50 -22.61
C GLY A 269 9.24 16.55 -22.27
N CYS A 270 9.06 17.20 -21.12
CA CYS A 270 9.97 18.22 -20.61
C CYS A 270 11.39 17.65 -20.46
N LEU A 271 12.40 18.36 -20.98
CA LEU A 271 13.80 17.91 -20.95
C LEU A 271 14.30 17.67 -19.53
N ASN A 272 13.97 18.55 -18.58
CA ASN A 272 14.39 18.41 -17.18
C ASN A 272 13.84 17.12 -16.56
N PHE A 273 12.57 16.81 -16.85
CA PHE A 273 11.95 15.57 -16.38
C PHE A 273 12.58 14.33 -17.02
N ARG A 274 12.86 14.39 -18.33
CA ARG A 274 13.54 13.28 -19.04
C ARG A 274 14.95 13.03 -18.52
N ASN A 275 15.72 14.10 -18.25
CA ASN A 275 17.04 14.00 -17.63
C ASN A 275 16.95 13.31 -16.26
N LEU A 276 16.00 13.74 -15.42
CA LEU A 276 15.76 13.16 -14.11
C LEU A 276 15.49 11.64 -14.19
N VAL A 277 14.59 11.21 -15.09
CA VAL A 277 14.27 9.79 -15.28
C VAL A 277 15.48 9.01 -15.81
N ALA A 278 16.21 9.56 -16.78
CA ALA A 278 17.39 8.92 -17.35
C ALA A 278 18.49 8.72 -16.30
N GLU A 279 18.76 9.74 -15.47
CA GLU A 279 19.71 9.66 -14.36
C GLU A 279 19.29 8.63 -13.32
N PHE A 280 18.01 8.57 -12.97
CA PHE A 280 17.48 7.54 -12.08
C PHE A 280 17.68 6.13 -12.65
N MET A 281 17.36 5.91 -13.93
CA MET A 281 17.55 4.61 -14.58
C MET A 281 19.03 4.20 -14.63
N LYS A 282 19.91 5.17 -14.86
CA LYS A 282 21.36 4.97 -14.90
C LYS A 282 21.93 4.63 -13.51
N SER A 283 21.59 5.40 -12.50
CA SER A 283 22.14 5.23 -11.15
C SER A 283 21.54 4.02 -10.43
N TYR A 284 20.22 3.83 -10.55
CA TYR A 284 19.51 2.80 -9.80
C TYR A 284 19.49 1.43 -10.47
N TYR A 285 19.24 1.38 -11.79
CA TYR A 285 19.14 0.13 -12.54
C TYR A 285 20.41 -0.20 -13.34
N ASN A 286 21.44 0.66 -13.30
CA ASN A 286 22.64 0.54 -14.14
C ASN A 286 22.32 0.43 -15.64
N ILE A 287 21.22 1.06 -16.08
CA ILE A 287 20.82 1.08 -17.49
C ILE A 287 21.42 2.34 -18.13
N PRO A 288 22.30 2.23 -19.15
CA PRO A 288 22.93 3.38 -19.78
C PRO A 288 21.92 4.14 -20.65
N SER A 289 21.13 5.01 -20.03
CA SER A 289 20.11 5.83 -20.69
C SER A 289 20.48 7.32 -20.65
N THR A 290 20.12 8.04 -21.71
CA THR A 290 20.12 9.50 -21.76
C THR A 290 18.68 10.02 -21.91
N SER A 291 18.48 11.34 -21.82
CA SER A 291 17.17 11.96 -22.08
C SER A 291 16.58 11.66 -23.46
N ASP A 292 17.43 11.31 -24.44
CA ASP A 292 17.01 10.96 -25.79
C ASP A 292 16.40 9.56 -25.85
N ASN A 293 16.64 8.73 -24.84
CA ASN A 293 16.03 7.41 -24.71
C ASN A 293 14.70 7.44 -23.94
N VAL A 294 14.29 8.59 -23.41
CA VAL A 294 13.10 8.73 -22.55
C VAL A 294 12.02 9.52 -23.28
N ALA A 295 10.80 8.99 -23.32
CA ALA A 295 9.61 9.69 -23.76
C ALA A 295 8.53 9.65 -22.65
N VAL A 296 7.88 10.79 -22.41
CA VAL A 296 6.89 10.96 -21.35
C VAL A 296 5.48 11.02 -21.96
N PHE A 297 4.59 10.16 -21.46
CA PHE A 297 3.20 10.10 -21.91
C PHE A 297 2.23 10.32 -20.74
N PRO A 298 1.06 10.94 -20.97
CA PRO A 298 0.07 11.18 -19.92
C PRO A 298 -0.48 9.90 -19.27
N SER A 299 -0.47 8.79 -20.02
CA SER A 299 -0.88 7.48 -19.51
C SER A 299 -0.26 6.35 -20.31
N ARG A 300 -0.28 5.14 -19.74
CA ARG A 300 0.11 3.91 -20.44
C ARG A 300 -0.71 3.68 -21.70
N ALA A 301 -2.01 3.95 -21.66
CA ALA A 301 -2.90 3.77 -22.82
C ALA A 301 -2.50 4.69 -23.98
N VAL A 302 -2.22 5.97 -23.68
CA VAL A 302 -1.78 6.94 -24.69
C VAL A 302 -0.42 6.55 -25.26
N ALA A 303 0.51 6.05 -24.44
CA ALA A 303 1.80 5.55 -24.90
C ALA A 303 1.63 4.41 -25.92
N ILE A 304 0.79 3.42 -25.60
CA ILE A 304 0.52 2.27 -26.47
C ILE A 304 -0.14 2.73 -27.77
N GLU A 305 -1.16 3.58 -27.70
CA GLU A 305 -1.86 4.12 -28.88
C GLU A 305 -0.89 4.85 -29.82
N ILE A 306 -0.05 5.74 -29.27
CA ILE A 306 0.95 6.47 -30.06
C ILE A 306 1.98 5.52 -30.67
N SER A 307 2.51 4.56 -29.90
CA SER A 307 3.44 3.57 -30.42
C SER A 307 2.84 2.78 -31.57
N LEU A 308 1.61 2.28 -31.43
CA LEU A 308 0.93 1.52 -32.48
C LEU A 308 0.65 2.37 -33.74
N ARG A 309 0.31 3.66 -33.59
CA ARG A 309 0.17 4.57 -34.73
C ARG A 309 1.50 4.90 -35.41
N LEU A 310 2.59 4.98 -34.67
CA LEU A 310 3.91 5.28 -35.23
C LEU A 310 4.48 4.10 -36.01
N PHE A 311 4.31 2.88 -35.50
CA PHE A 311 4.78 1.68 -36.17
C PHE A 311 3.81 1.17 -37.26
N SER A 312 2.54 1.58 -37.20
CA SER A 312 1.46 1.14 -38.10
C SER A 312 1.48 -0.37 -38.40
N PRO A 313 1.50 -1.25 -37.38
CA PRO A 313 1.54 -2.67 -37.63
C PRO A 313 0.21 -3.15 -38.21
N ALA A 314 0.27 -4.06 -39.19
CA ALA A 314 -0.89 -4.76 -39.71
C ALA A 314 -1.51 -5.70 -38.66
N LEU A 315 -0.72 -6.17 -37.70
CA LEU A 315 -1.18 -6.93 -36.54
C LEU A 315 -0.31 -6.64 -35.32
N ALA A 316 -0.96 -6.28 -34.21
CA ALA A 316 -0.37 -6.21 -32.89
C ALA A 316 -1.12 -7.13 -31.92
N ILE A 317 -0.41 -7.69 -30.94
CA ILE A 317 -1.03 -8.35 -29.79
C ILE A 317 -0.78 -7.52 -28.54
N VAL A 318 -1.84 -7.35 -27.73
CA VAL A 318 -1.81 -6.50 -26.54
C VAL A 318 -2.46 -7.22 -25.37
N ASP A 319 -1.80 -7.19 -24.21
CA ASP A 319 -2.34 -7.70 -22.94
C ASP A 319 -3.77 -7.17 -22.69
N GLU A 320 -4.69 -8.08 -22.35
CA GLU A 320 -6.11 -7.79 -22.15
C GLU A 320 -6.39 -6.64 -21.17
N HIS A 321 -5.52 -6.42 -20.17
CA HIS A 321 -5.69 -5.33 -19.21
C HIS A 321 -5.29 -3.96 -19.77
N LEU A 322 -4.60 -3.94 -20.91
CA LEU A 322 -4.10 -2.73 -21.56
C LEU A 322 -4.96 -2.30 -22.76
N THR A 323 -5.90 -3.14 -23.21
CA THR A 323 -6.72 -2.89 -24.41
C THR A 323 -7.94 -2.02 -24.13
N ARG A 324 -8.41 -1.94 -22.87
CA ARG A 324 -9.64 -1.22 -22.45
C ARG A 324 -9.76 0.21 -22.98
N HIS A 325 -8.63 0.90 -23.13
CA HIS A 325 -8.57 2.31 -23.53
C HIS A 325 -8.10 2.51 -24.98
N LEU A 326 -7.87 1.42 -25.72
CA LEU A 326 -7.50 1.51 -27.13
C LEU A 326 -8.73 1.82 -28.01
N PRO A 327 -8.52 2.40 -29.20
CA PRO A 327 -9.59 2.62 -30.16
C PRO A 327 -10.36 1.33 -30.46
N LYS A 328 -11.67 1.31 -30.20
CA LYS A 328 -12.53 0.12 -30.39
C LYS A 328 -12.46 -0.47 -31.80
N GLN A 329 -12.24 0.37 -32.81
CA GLN A 329 -12.05 -0.03 -34.21
C GLN A 329 -10.83 -0.93 -34.45
N TRP A 330 -9.83 -0.92 -33.55
CA TRP A 330 -8.68 -1.82 -33.64
C TRP A 330 -8.99 -3.21 -33.10
N LEU A 331 -10.04 -3.35 -32.28
CA LEU A 331 -10.44 -4.59 -31.60
C LEU A 331 -11.57 -5.32 -32.33
N THR A 332 -12.11 -4.76 -33.42
CA THR A 332 -13.23 -5.35 -34.16
C THR A 332 -12.79 -6.50 -35.06
N SER A 333 -13.47 -7.65 -34.90
CA SER A 333 -13.25 -8.89 -35.66
C SER A 333 -13.52 -8.78 -37.16
N SER A 334 -14.26 -7.77 -37.62
CA SER A 334 -14.59 -7.59 -39.04
C SER A 334 -13.36 -7.38 -39.94
N ALA A 335 -12.21 -6.99 -39.38
CA ALA A 335 -10.94 -6.87 -40.11
C ALA A 335 -10.25 -8.23 -40.37
N ILE A 336 -10.66 -9.29 -39.68
CA ILE A 336 -10.09 -10.64 -39.77
C ILE A 336 -10.72 -11.42 -40.94
N GLU A 337 -12.03 -11.23 -41.19
CA GLU A 337 -12.79 -11.98 -42.21
C GLU A 337 -12.78 -11.33 -43.62
N GLY A 338 -12.35 -10.08 -43.76
CA GLY A 338 -12.48 -9.29 -44.99
C GLY A 338 -11.24 -9.15 -45.88
N ARG A 339 -10.20 -9.97 -45.72
CA ARG A 339 -8.93 -9.81 -46.48
C ARG A 339 -8.95 -10.32 -47.94
N ALA A 340 -10.10 -10.76 -48.46
CA ALA A 340 -10.20 -11.24 -49.84
C ALA A 340 -10.46 -10.12 -50.87
N ASP A 341 -11.11 -9.02 -50.48
CA ASP A 341 -11.41 -7.90 -51.38
C ASP A 341 -11.61 -6.65 -50.55
N CYS A 342 -10.71 -5.67 -50.65
CA CYS A 342 -10.99 -4.23 -50.54
C CYS A 342 -9.67 -3.43 -50.42
N ASP A 343 -9.43 -2.59 -51.43
CA ASP A 343 -8.35 -1.59 -51.53
C ASP A 343 -8.58 -0.37 -50.60
N ARG A 344 -9.12 -0.59 -49.39
CA ARG A 344 -9.46 0.45 -48.41
C ARG A 344 -9.08 0.03 -47.00
N ALA A 345 -7.83 0.28 -46.64
CA ALA A 345 -7.42 1.03 -45.43
C ALA A 345 -5.94 0.76 -45.13
N LYS A 346 -5.05 1.58 -45.68
CA LYS A 346 -3.60 1.51 -45.39
C LYS A 346 -3.21 1.87 -43.93
N ASP A 347 -4.18 2.21 -43.07
CA ASP A 347 -3.94 2.77 -41.73
C ASP A 347 -4.71 2.08 -40.58
N THR A 348 -5.29 0.89 -40.79
CA THR A 348 -6.04 0.22 -39.71
C THR A 348 -5.19 -0.83 -39.02
N VAL A 349 -4.65 -0.47 -37.86
CA VAL A 349 -4.00 -1.40 -36.94
C VAL A 349 -5.03 -2.41 -36.42
N LEU A 350 -4.75 -3.70 -36.58
CA LEU A 350 -5.51 -4.78 -35.95
C LEU A 350 -4.84 -5.15 -34.61
N VAL A 351 -5.61 -5.14 -33.53
CA VAL A 351 -5.17 -5.53 -32.19
C VAL A 351 -5.92 -6.78 -31.76
N ILE A 352 -5.17 -7.81 -31.33
CA ILE A 352 -5.71 -9.01 -30.69
C ILE A 352 -5.36 -8.97 -29.20
N GLU A 353 -6.36 -9.15 -28.35
CA GLU A 353 -6.19 -9.24 -26.91
C GLU A 353 -5.57 -10.58 -26.52
N VAL A 354 -4.62 -10.58 -25.58
CA VAL A 354 -3.90 -11.79 -25.16
C VAL A 354 -3.80 -11.92 -23.64
N PRO A 355 -3.78 -13.15 -23.10
CA PRO A 355 -3.61 -13.37 -21.67
C PRO A 355 -2.19 -13.02 -21.21
N ARG A 356 -2.05 -12.74 -19.90
CA ARG A 356 -0.76 -12.43 -19.27
C ARG A 356 0.21 -13.59 -19.08
N GLN A 357 -0.28 -14.82 -19.18
CA GLN A 357 0.54 -16.01 -18.94
C GLN A 357 1.54 -16.20 -20.07
N SER A 358 2.81 -16.33 -19.72
CA SER A 358 3.91 -16.33 -20.69
C SER A 358 3.81 -17.46 -21.74
N ASP A 359 3.44 -18.67 -21.33
CA ASP A 359 3.33 -19.82 -22.23
C ASP A 359 2.27 -19.61 -23.33
N LEU A 360 1.09 -19.11 -22.94
CA LEU A 360 0.00 -18.81 -23.87
C LEU A 360 0.38 -17.67 -24.82
N LEU A 361 1.01 -16.63 -24.28
CA LEU A 361 1.51 -15.51 -25.07
C LEU A 361 2.53 -15.98 -26.13
N ILE A 362 3.47 -16.84 -25.74
CA ILE A 362 4.49 -17.39 -26.65
C ILE A 362 3.84 -18.20 -27.78
N GLU A 363 2.83 -19.01 -27.47
CA GLU A 363 2.07 -19.75 -28.47
C GLU A 363 1.41 -18.80 -29.48
N LEU A 364 0.74 -17.75 -28.98
CA LEU A 364 0.09 -16.75 -29.82
C LEU A 364 1.09 -15.97 -30.69
N ILE A 365 2.25 -15.57 -30.15
CA ILE A 365 3.33 -14.92 -30.92
C ILE A 365 3.74 -15.80 -32.10
N ARG A 366 4.02 -17.09 -31.84
CA ARG A 366 4.50 -18.02 -32.88
C ARG A 366 3.44 -18.30 -33.96
N LYS A 367 2.17 -18.38 -33.58
CA LYS A 367 1.06 -18.69 -34.49
C LYS A 367 0.61 -17.48 -35.30
N LEU A 368 0.44 -16.33 -34.64
CA LEU A 368 -0.15 -15.14 -35.24
C LEU A 368 0.90 -14.24 -35.91
N LYS A 369 2.18 -14.39 -35.55
CA LYS A 369 3.30 -13.61 -36.10
C LYS A 369 3.05 -12.10 -36.10
N PRO A 370 2.72 -11.49 -34.93
CA PRO A 370 2.45 -10.07 -34.84
C PRO A 370 3.73 -9.25 -35.09
N GLN A 371 3.56 -8.03 -35.59
CA GLN A 371 4.68 -7.10 -35.76
C GLN A 371 5.03 -6.36 -34.47
N VAL A 372 4.07 -6.20 -33.56
CA VAL A 372 4.26 -5.55 -32.26
C VAL A 372 3.58 -6.38 -31.17
N VAL A 373 4.30 -6.54 -30.06
CA VAL A 373 3.81 -7.22 -28.84
C VAL A 373 3.87 -6.21 -27.69
N VAL A 374 2.74 -5.95 -27.03
CA VAL A 374 2.67 -5.13 -25.83
C VAL A 374 2.12 -5.99 -24.68
N THR A 375 2.94 -6.29 -23.69
CA THR A 375 2.56 -7.23 -22.64
C THR A 375 3.09 -6.85 -21.25
N GLY A 376 2.42 -7.33 -20.21
CA GLY A 376 2.97 -7.45 -18.86
C GLY A 376 3.42 -8.88 -18.55
N MET A 377 3.87 -9.13 -17.32
CA MET A 377 4.11 -10.48 -16.81
C MET A 377 3.23 -10.73 -15.59
N ALA A 378 2.75 -11.96 -15.42
CA ALA A 378 2.08 -12.37 -14.20
C ALA A 378 3.06 -12.31 -13.01
N LYS A 379 2.58 -11.86 -11.83
CA LYS A 379 3.44 -11.66 -10.64
C LYS A 379 4.23 -12.92 -10.24
N PHE A 380 3.63 -14.10 -10.42
CA PHE A 380 4.28 -15.38 -10.08
C PHE A 380 5.36 -15.78 -11.10
N GLU A 381 5.29 -15.30 -12.35
CA GLU A 381 6.30 -15.57 -13.39
C GLU A 381 7.47 -14.58 -13.32
N ALA A 382 7.21 -13.37 -12.79
CA ALA A 382 8.21 -12.32 -12.61
C ALA A 382 9.26 -12.62 -11.51
N ILE A 383 9.19 -13.80 -10.87
CA ILE A 383 10.15 -14.26 -9.86
C ILE A 383 11.51 -14.60 -10.49
N THR A 384 11.52 -15.04 -11.75
CA THR A 384 12.74 -15.38 -12.49
C THR A 384 12.77 -14.69 -13.85
N SER A 385 13.95 -14.61 -14.46
CA SER A 385 14.09 -14.05 -15.82
C SER A 385 13.62 -15.00 -16.92
N ALA A 386 13.29 -16.25 -16.61
CA ALA A 386 13.01 -17.30 -17.60
C ALA A 386 11.84 -16.93 -18.53
N ALA A 387 10.72 -16.48 -17.97
CA ALA A 387 9.55 -16.09 -18.75
C ALA A 387 9.88 -14.94 -19.72
N LEU A 388 10.57 -13.90 -19.24
CA LEU A 388 10.98 -12.77 -20.06
C LEU A 388 11.93 -13.20 -21.20
N VAL A 389 12.93 -14.03 -20.90
CA VAL A 389 13.87 -14.56 -21.90
C VAL A 389 13.15 -15.38 -22.96
N ASN A 390 12.19 -16.22 -22.56
CA ASN A 390 11.41 -17.04 -23.49
C ASN A 390 10.52 -16.18 -24.42
N ILE A 391 9.88 -15.14 -23.87
CA ILE A 391 9.10 -14.18 -24.66
C ILE A 391 10.01 -13.46 -25.67
N LEU A 392 11.19 -12.98 -25.23
CA LEU A 392 12.16 -12.31 -26.11
C LEU A 392 12.71 -13.24 -27.20
N SER A 393 12.88 -14.53 -26.91
CA SER A 393 13.26 -15.52 -27.92
C SER A 393 12.15 -15.70 -28.94
N ALA A 394 10.90 -15.86 -28.50
CA ALA A 394 9.77 -16.05 -29.40
C ALA A 394 9.52 -14.84 -30.32
N THR A 395 9.70 -13.61 -29.82
CA THR A 395 9.60 -12.41 -30.66
C THR A 395 10.76 -12.29 -31.64
N ARG A 396 11.99 -12.69 -31.25
CA ARG A 396 13.14 -12.76 -32.15
C ARG A 396 12.92 -13.75 -33.28
N ASP A 397 12.37 -14.93 -32.98
CA ASP A 397 12.10 -15.99 -33.98
C ASP A 397 11.10 -15.55 -35.05
N VAL A 398 10.19 -14.64 -34.71
CA VAL A 398 9.18 -14.09 -35.63
C VAL A 398 9.70 -12.88 -36.41
N GLY A 399 10.54 -12.06 -35.77
CA GLY A 399 11.09 -10.84 -36.36
C GLY A 399 12.37 -11.02 -37.18
N SER A 400 12.97 -12.21 -37.14
CA SER A 400 14.08 -12.64 -38.02
C SER A 400 13.52 -13.24 -39.30
#